data_AF-A0A2G7I3R1-F1
#
_entry.id   AF-A0A2G7I3R1-F1
#
_cell.length_a   1.000
_cell.length_b   1.000
_cell.length_c   1.000
_cell.angle_alpha   90.00
_cell.angle_beta   90.00
_cell.angle_gamma   90.00
#
_symmetry.space_group_name_H-M   'P 1'
#
loop_
_entity.id
_entity.type
_entity.pdbx_description
1 polymer ?
#
loop_
_entity_poly.entity_id
_entity_poly.type
_entity_poly.pdbx_seq_one_letter_code
_entity_poly.pdbx_strand_id
1 'polypeptide(L)'
;MLKEFKEFALKGNVLDLAIAVVMGAAFNKIVTSLVQYIIMPLIGKLFGSVNFAEDWSFWGIKYGLFIQSIIDFIIIAFALFIFVKIANTVMKKEEKEEEVEENTVLLTEIRDLLKK
;
A
#
# COMPACT_ATOMS: atom_id res chain seq x y z
N MET A 1 -4.49 1.60 -37.05
CA MET A 1 -5.22 1.92 -35.79
C MET A 1 -5.29 0.76 -34.79
N LEU A 2 -6.17 -0.25 -34.91
CA LEU A 2 -6.26 -1.33 -33.89
C LEU A 2 -5.01 -2.21 -33.81
N LYS A 3 -4.37 -2.52 -34.95
CA LYS A 3 -3.09 -3.25 -35.01
C LYS A 3 -1.94 -2.43 -34.41
N GLU A 4 -1.82 -1.16 -34.81
CA GLU A 4 -0.82 -0.22 -34.26
C GLU A 4 -1.00 0.01 -32.75
N PHE A 5 -2.24 0.11 -32.26
CA PHE A 5 -2.53 0.22 -30.83
C PHE A 5 -2.13 -1.05 -30.08
N LYS A 6 -2.40 -2.24 -30.64
CA LYS A 6 -1.96 -3.50 -30.07
C LYS A 6 -0.44 -3.57 -30.00
N GLU A 7 0.28 -3.20 -31.05
CA GLU A 7 1.75 -3.14 -31.05
C GLU A 7 2.31 -2.11 -30.07
N PHE A 8 1.64 -0.96 -29.90
CA PHE A 8 1.99 0.04 -28.90
C PHE A 8 1.75 -0.45 -27.47
N ALA A 9 0.59 -1.05 -27.20
CA ALA A 9 0.20 -1.54 -25.88
C ALA A 9 0.99 -2.79 -25.44
N LEU A 10 1.44 -3.61 -26.39
CA LEU A 10 2.30 -4.78 -26.14
C LEU A 10 3.77 -4.40 -25.90
N LYS A 11 4.15 -3.12 -25.97
CA LYS A 11 5.44 -2.69 -25.43
C LYS A 11 5.39 -2.93 -23.93
N GLY A 12 6.13 -3.93 -23.42
CA GLY A 12 6.05 -4.40 -22.03
C GLY A 12 6.08 -3.28 -20.99
N ASN A 13 6.91 -2.26 -21.20
CA ASN A 13 6.99 -1.08 -20.33
C ASN A 13 5.67 -0.29 -20.18
N VAL A 14 4.80 -0.28 -21.18
CA VAL A 14 3.49 0.42 -21.14
C VAL A 14 2.45 -0.42 -20.39
N LEU A 15 2.45 -1.74 -20.59
CA LEU A 15 1.52 -2.64 -19.92
C LEU A 15 1.80 -2.71 -18.42
N ASP A 16 3.06 -2.86 -18.03
CA ASP A 16 3.46 -2.90 -16.62
C ASP A 16 3.17 -1.58 -15.91
N LEU A 17 3.41 -0.45 -16.58
CA LEU A 17 3.04 0.87 -16.07
C LEU A 17 1.53 1.00 -15.89
N ALA A 18 0.72 0.55 -16.87
CA ALA A 18 -0.72 0.59 -16.78
C ALA A 18 -1.25 -0.24 -15.60
N ILE A 19 -0.71 -1.45 -15.40
CA ILE A 19 -1.06 -2.31 -14.27
C ILE A 19 -0.67 -1.62 -12.96
N ALA A 20 0.54 -1.08 -12.84
CA ALA A 20 1.00 -0.41 -11.63
C ALA A 20 0.10 0.79 -11.25
N VAL A 21 -0.32 1.60 -12.22
CA VAL A 21 -1.20 2.75 -11.98
C VAL A 21 -2.59 2.30 -11.54
N VAL A 22 -3.17 1.29 -12.20
CA VAL A 22 -4.51 0.77 -11.84
C VAL A 22 -4.48 0.12 -10.46
N MET A 23 -3.47 -0.71 -10.17
CA MET A 23 -3.30 -1.34 -8.87
C MET A 23 -3.03 -0.31 -7.78
N GLY A 24 -2.22 0.71 -8.05
CA GLY A 24 -1.98 1.81 -7.11
C GLY A 24 -3.26 2.60 -6.79
N ALA A 25 -4.07 2.89 -7.81
CA ALA A 25 -5.36 3.58 -7.61
C ALA A 25 -6.37 2.73 -6.82
N ALA A 26 -6.44 1.43 -7.10
CA ALA A 26 -7.27 0.49 -6.36
C ALA A 26 -6.80 0.33 -4.90
N PHE A 27 -5.48 0.19 -4.71
CA PHE A 27 -4.87 0.08 -3.39
C PHE A 27 -5.14 1.33 -2.54
N ASN A 28 -5.01 2.53 -3.13
CA ASN A 28 -5.33 3.77 -2.44
C ASN A 28 -6.78 3.79 -1.91
N LYS A 29 -7.75 3.24 -2.66
CA LYS A 29 -9.14 3.13 -2.17
C LYS A 29 -9.27 2.22 -0.95
N ILE A 30 -8.53 1.12 -0.92
CA ILE A 30 -8.51 0.18 0.23
C ILE A 30 -7.89 0.86 1.45
N VAL A 31 -6.80 1.60 1.25
CA VAL A 31 -6.15 2.35 2.33
C VAL A 31 -7.09 3.43 2.87
N THR A 32 -7.69 4.23 1.98
CA THR A 32 -8.64 5.27 2.37
C THR A 32 -9.84 4.69 3.11
N SER A 33 -10.39 3.55 2.68
CA SER A 33 -11.53 2.93 3.37
C SER A 33 -11.16 2.42 4.76
N LEU A 34 -9.98 1.80 4.93
CA LEU A 34 -9.47 1.40 6.24
C LEU A 34 -9.34 2.61 7.17
N VAL A 35 -8.74 3.70 6.68
CA VAL A 35 -8.54 4.89 7.51
C VAL A 35 -9.88 5.52 7.88
N GLN A 36 -10.75 5.75 6.89
CA GLN A 36 -12.01 6.47 7.10
C GLN A 36 -13.02 5.69 7.94
N TYR A 37 -13.16 4.38 7.71
CA TYR A 37 -14.25 3.59 8.30
C TYR A 37 -13.82 2.76 9.52
N ILE A 38 -12.52 2.56 9.72
CA ILE A 38 -12.01 1.76 10.84
C ILE A 38 -11.14 2.64 11.76
N ILE A 39 -10.10 3.27 11.23
CA ILE A 39 -9.12 3.99 12.09
C ILE A 39 -9.70 5.27 12.67
N MET A 40 -10.31 6.14 11.87
CA MET A 40 -10.87 7.41 12.37
C MET A 40 -11.97 7.20 13.42
N PRO A 41 -12.93 6.28 13.25
CA PRO A 41 -13.92 5.99 14.31
C PRO A 41 -13.28 5.45 15.60
N LEU A 42 -12.24 4.62 15.49
CA LEU A 42 -11.51 4.13 16.67
C LEU A 42 -10.78 5.28 17.39
N ILE A 43 -10.11 6.16 16.64
CA ILE A 43 -9.47 7.35 17.20
C ILE A 43 -10.51 8.27 17.85
N GLY A 44 -11.62 8.55 17.18
CA GLY A 44 -12.72 9.35 17.72
C GLY A 44 -13.28 8.77 19.00
N LYS A 45 -13.44 7.44 19.09
CA LYS A 45 -13.90 6.77 20.31
C LYS A 45 -12.90 6.85 21.46
N LEU A 46 -11.60 6.87 21.18
CA LEU A 46 -10.54 6.91 22.19
C LEU A 46 -10.19 8.33 22.66
N PHE A 47 -10.18 9.30 21.74
CA PHE A 47 -9.73 10.68 21.98
C PHE A 47 -10.89 11.71 21.97
N GLY A 48 -12.12 11.26 21.71
CA GLY A 48 -13.33 12.08 21.73
C GLY A 48 -13.62 12.76 20.38
N SER A 49 -12.81 13.74 19.99
CA SER A 49 -12.96 14.45 18.71
C SER A 49 -11.86 14.03 17.73
N VAL A 50 -12.23 13.92 16.46
CA VAL A 50 -11.29 13.78 15.33
C VAL A 50 -10.99 15.13 14.67
N ASN A 51 -11.79 16.16 14.92
CA ASN A 51 -11.61 17.50 14.35
C ASN A 51 -10.97 18.39 15.41
N PHE A 52 -9.63 18.44 15.39
CA PHE A 52 -8.83 19.10 16.42
C PHE A 52 -8.61 20.58 16.12
N ALA A 53 -8.50 20.93 14.83
CA ALA A 53 -8.11 22.27 14.41
C ALA A 53 -9.13 22.95 13.50
N GLU A 54 -10.23 22.29 13.11
CA GLU A 54 -11.14 22.77 12.05
C GLU A 54 -11.70 24.18 12.30
N ASP A 55 -12.00 24.53 13.55
CA ASP A 55 -12.57 25.83 13.93
C ASP A 55 -11.54 26.97 14.00
N TRP A 56 -10.25 26.67 13.84
CA TRP A 56 -9.21 27.68 13.98
C TRP A 56 -9.18 28.60 12.78
N SER A 57 -9.52 29.86 13.02
CA SER A 57 -9.46 30.92 12.02
C SER A 57 -8.79 32.17 12.58
N PHE A 58 -8.01 32.84 11.73
CA PHE A 58 -7.35 34.10 12.05
C PHE A 58 -7.61 35.06 10.90
N TRP A 59 -8.26 36.20 11.20
CA TRP A 59 -8.57 37.22 10.18
C TRP A 59 -9.33 36.67 8.95
N GLY A 60 -10.23 35.70 9.17
CA GLY A 60 -11.00 35.05 8.10
C GLY A 60 -10.25 33.94 7.35
N ILE A 61 -8.96 33.72 7.64
CA ILE A 61 -8.19 32.60 7.10
C ILE A 61 -8.41 31.37 7.98
N LYS A 62 -9.03 30.32 7.42
CA LYS A 62 -9.28 29.03 8.09
C LYS A 62 -8.04 28.13 8.04
N TYR A 63 -6.94 28.57 8.65
CA TYR A 63 -5.69 27.77 8.71
C TYR A 63 -5.87 26.47 9.49
N GLY A 64 -6.91 26.39 10.33
CA GLY A 64 -7.35 25.19 11.01
C GLY A 64 -7.57 23.98 10.10
N LEU A 65 -8.19 24.19 8.93
CA LEU A 65 -8.38 23.12 7.94
C LEU A 65 -7.07 22.59 7.38
N PHE A 66 -6.08 23.47 7.20
CA PHE A 66 -4.76 23.05 6.74
C PHE A 66 -4.03 22.24 7.80
N ILE A 67 -4.03 22.69 9.07
CA ILE A 67 -3.46 21.93 10.20
C ILE A 67 -4.16 20.57 10.33
N GLN A 68 -5.50 20.53 10.23
CA GLN A 68 -6.27 19.29 10.25
C GLN A 68 -5.82 18.33 9.15
N SER A 69 -5.62 18.81 7.91
CA SER A 69 -5.12 17.95 6.83
C SER A 69 -3.72 17.37 7.08
N ILE A 70 -2.86 18.09 7.80
CA ILE A 70 -1.54 17.58 8.20
C ILE A 70 -1.72 16.47 9.24
N ILE A 71 -2.60 16.66 10.21
CA ILE A 71 -2.93 15.64 11.23
C ILE A 71 -3.51 14.39 10.55
N ASP A 72 -4.47 14.56 9.65
CA ASP A 72 -5.09 13.46 8.91
C ASP A 72 -4.05 12.70 8.08
N PHE A 73 -3.13 13.41 7.43
CA PHE A 73 -2.03 12.79 6.68
C PHE A 73 -1.11 11.95 7.59
N ILE A 74 -0.76 12.44 8.78
CA ILE A 74 0.05 11.70 9.76
C ILE A 74 -0.70 10.44 10.21
N ILE A 75 -2.00 10.54 10.48
CA ILE A 75 -2.85 9.40 10.86
C ILE A 75 -2.90 8.36 9.73
N ILE A 76 -3.13 8.80 8.49
CA ILE A 76 -3.16 7.92 7.30
C ILE A 76 -1.81 7.21 7.12
N ALA A 77 -0.70 7.94 7.21
CA ALA A 77 0.64 7.38 7.08
C ALA A 77 0.92 6.32 8.16
N PHE A 78 0.54 6.62 9.41
CA PHE A 78 0.68 5.68 10.53
C PHE A 78 -0.21 4.43 10.38
N ALA A 79 -1.46 4.62 9.95
CA ALA A 79 -2.37 3.52 9.67
C ALA A 79 -1.86 2.62 8.53
N LEU A 80 -1.35 3.22 7.45
CA LEU A 80 -0.76 2.49 6.34
C LEU A 80 0.46 1.69 6.80
N PHE A 81 1.31 2.26 7.66
CA PHE A 81 2.44 1.56 8.24
C PHE A 81 2.02 0.33 9.04
N ILE A 82 1.01 0.46 9.91
CA ILE A 82 0.45 -0.69 10.65
C ILE A 82 -0.11 -1.74 9.70
N PHE A 83 -0.89 -1.33 8.70
CA PHE A 83 -1.49 -2.23 7.72
C PHE A 83 -0.42 -3.03 6.96
N VAL A 84 0.58 -2.34 6.41
CA VAL A 84 1.71 -2.97 5.70
C VAL A 84 2.50 -3.89 6.63
N LYS A 85 2.71 -3.51 7.90
CA LYS A 85 3.38 -4.35 8.88
C LYS A 85 2.59 -5.63 9.18
N ILE A 86 1.27 -5.54 9.32
CA ILE A 86 0.39 -6.71 9.54
C ILE A 86 0.41 -7.60 8.30
N ALA A 87 0.18 -7.04 7.11
CA ALA A 87 0.20 -7.77 5.85
C ALA A 87 1.55 -8.50 5.65
N ASN A 88 2.67 -7.80 5.84
CA ASN A 88 4.00 -8.39 5.76
C ASN A 88 4.25 -9.46 6.83
N THR A 89 3.67 -9.35 8.02
CA THR A 89 3.85 -10.37 9.07
C THR A 89 3.06 -11.64 8.75
N VAL A 90 1.88 -11.50 8.14
CA VAL A 90 1.04 -12.63 7.72
C VAL A 90 1.60 -13.31 6.48
N MET A 91 1.95 -12.54 5.44
CA MET A 91 2.46 -13.09 4.17
C MET A 91 3.87 -13.70 4.27
N LYS A 92 4.72 -13.17 5.16
CA LYS A 92 6.11 -13.65 5.30
C LYS A 92 6.21 -15.05 5.93
N LYS A 93 5.10 -15.62 6.42
CA LYS A 93 5.10 -16.93 7.07
C LYS A 93 4.76 -18.09 6.11
N GLU A 94 4.30 -17.81 4.90
CA GLU A 94 3.85 -18.85 3.96
C GLU A 94 4.66 -18.86 2.66
N GLU A 95 5.08 -17.71 2.11
CA GLU A 95 5.76 -17.69 0.79
C GLU A 95 7.28 -17.87 0.84
N LYS A 96 7.93 -17.70 2.00
CA LYS A 96 9.41 -17.73 2.08
C LYS A 96 10.02 -19.07 2.48
N GLU A 97 9.22 -20.00 2.99
CA GLU A 97 9.72 -21.33 3.37
C GLU A 97 9.64 -22.29 2.18
N GLU A 98 8.56 -22.28 1.39
CA GLU A 98 8.36 -23.23 0.28
C GLU A 98 9.26 -22.95 -0.95
N GLU A 99 9.39 -21.69 -1.38
CA GLU A 99 10.14 -21.36 -2.61
C GLU A 99 11.67 -21.43 -2.41
N VAL A 100 12.15 -21.20 -1.17
CA VAL A 100 13.58 -21.29 -0.83
C VAL A 100 13.99 -22.74 -0.61
N GLU A 101 13.15 -23.59 0.00
CA GLU A 101 13.44 -25.02 0.14
C GLU A 101 13.52 -25.72 -1.21
N GLU A 102 12.57 -25.51 -2.12
CA GLU A 102 12.57 -26.23 -3.40
C GLU A 102 13.78 -25.85 -4.28
N ASN A 103 14.11 -24.55 -4.38
CA ASN A 103 15.28 -24.10 -5.14
C ASN A 103 16.60 -24.55 -4.50
N THR A 104 16.69 -24.60 -3.17
CA THR A 104 17.93 -25.07 -2.50
C THR A 104 18.10 -26.59 -2.63
N VAL A 105 17.00 -27.36 -2.62
CA VAL A 105 17.01 -28.80 -2.91
C VAL A 105 17.46 -29.05 -4.35
N LEU A 106 16.84 -28.38 -5.33
CA LEU A 106 17.21 -28.51 -6.75
C LEU A 106 18.66 -28.10 -7.01
N LEU A 107 19.16 -27.02 -6.40
CA LEU A 107 20.56 -26.62 -6.53
C LEU A 107 21.52 -27.63 -5.87
N THR A 108 21.09 -28.30 -4.81
CA THR A 108 21.86 -29.39 -4.18
C THR A 108 21.93 -30.60 -5.10
N GLU A 109 20.80 -30.98 -5.70
CA GLU A 109 20.74 -32.06 -6.69
C GLU A 109 21.60 -31.75 -7.92
N ILE A 110 21.53 -30.53 -8.47
CA ILE A 110 22.36 -30.10 -9.61
C ILE A 110 23.85 -30.16 -9.26
N ARG A 111 24.25 -29.69 -8.06
CA ARG A 111 25.64 -29.74 -7.60
C ARG A 111 26.14 -31.19 -7.53
N ASP A 112 25.32 -32.09 -7.01
CA ASP A 112 25.69 -33.49 -6.82
C ASP A 112 25.71 -34.26 -8.15
N LEU A 113 24.86 -33.88 -9.10
CA LEU A 113 24.90 -34.38 -10.49
C LEU A 113 26.15 -33.92 -11.24
N LEU A 114 26.60 -32.68 -11.05
CA LEU A 114 27.82 -32.14 -11.68
C LEU A 114 29.13 -32.67 -11.07
N LYS A 115 29.06 -33.33 -9.92
CA LYS A 115 30.20 -33.95 -9.25
C LYS A 115 30.54 -35.36 -9.76
N LYS A 116 29.64 -35.97 -10.54
CA LYS A 116 29.87 -37.24 -11.26
C LYS A 116 30.48 -36.96 -12.63
#